data_AF-F4GNK5-F1
#
_entry.id   AF-F4GNK5-F1
#
_cell.length_a   1.000
_cell.length_b   1.000
_cell.length_c   1.000
_cell.angle_alpha   90.00
_cell.angle_beta   90.00
_cell.angle_gamma   90.00
#
_symmetry.space_group_name_H-M   'P 1'
#
loop_
_entity.id
_entity.type
_entity.pdbx_description
1 polymer ?
#
loop_
_entity_poly.entity_id
_entity_poly.type
_entity_poly.pdbx_seq_one_letter_code
_entity_poly.pdbx_strand_id
1 'polypeptide(L)' 'MNGKDIIKKLTENGWKILRQEGSHVRMGKADARTTVPVHGSRDVKIGTLANIQRQTGVKLK' A
#
# COMPACT_ATOMS: atom_id res chain seq x y z
N MET A 1 -4.06 -8.42 7.12
CA MET A 1 -2.96 -7.86 6.30
C MET A 1 -2.66 -6.47 6.81
N ASN A 2 -1.45 -6.27 7.33
CA ASN A 2 -1.00 -4.98 7.85
C ASN A 2 -0.32 -4.14 6.75
N GLY A 3 0.05 -2.89 7.07
CA GLY A 3 0.68 -1.99 6.10
C GLY A 3 2.01 -2.51 5.53
N LYS A 4 2.82 -3.25 6.32
CA LYS A 4 4.10 -3.80 5.86
C LYS A 4 3.88 -4.90 4.81
N ASP A 5 2.88 -5.76 5.02
CA ASP A 5 2.51 -6.81 4.07
C ASP A 5 2.06 -6.22 2.73
N ILE A 6 1.28 -5.13 2.77
CA ILE A 6 0.82 -4.42 1.57
C ILE A 6 2.00 -3.83 0.81
N ILE A 7 2.91 -3.13 1.51
CA ILE A 7 4.11 -2.55 0.87
C ILE A 7 4.94 -3.64 0.20
N LYS A 8 5.13 -4.79 0.87
CA LYS A 8 5.86 -5.93 0.30
C LYS A 8 5.21 -6.41 -1.00
N LYS A 9 3.90 -6.72 -0.99
CA LYS A 9 3.17 -7.15 -2.18
C LYS A 9 3.21 -6.13 -3.31
N LEU A 10 3.04 -4.84 -3.01
CA LEU A 10 3.11 -3.80 -4.02
C LEU A 10 4.52 -3.71 -4.63
N THR A 11 5.57 -3.83 -3.80
CA THR A 11 6.96 -3.84 -4.26
C THR A 11 7.25 -5.00 -5.20
N GLU A 12 6.77 -6.20 -4.87
CA GLU A 12 6.83 -7.39 -5.75
C GLU A 12 6.11 -7.17 -7.10
N ASN A 13 5.12 -6.28 -7.13
CA ASN A 13 4.39 -5.89 -8.34
C ASN A 13 4.95 -4.64 -9.04
N GLY A 14 6.19 -4.24 -8.70
CA GLY A 14 6.91 -3.15 -9.34
C GLY A 14 6.55 -1.75 -8.84
N TRP A 15 5.84 -1.64 -7.72
CA TRP A 15 5.66 -0.35 -7.04
C TRP A 15 6.91 0.02 -6.24
N LYS A 16 7.17 1.32 -6.12
CA LYS A 16 8.30 1.85 -5.35
C LYS A 16 7.80 2.78 -4.26
N ILE A 17 8.49 2.80 -3.13
CA ILE A 17 8.28 3.82 -2.10
C ILE A 17 8.79 5.16 -2.65
N LEU A 18 7.94 6.18 -2.62
CA LEU A 18 8.28 7.54 -3.04
C LEU A 18 8.66 8.41 -1.85
N ARG A 19 7.83 8.38 -0.80
CA ARG A 19 8.08 9.11 0.45
C ARG A 19 7.26 8.51 1.59
N GLN A 20 7.64 8.85 2.81
CA GLN A 20 6.88 8.53 4.01
C GLN A 20 6.70 9.79 4.84
N GLU A 21 5.48 9.97 5.37
CA GLU A 21 5.15 11.03 6.31
C GLU A 21 4.40 10.41 7.48
N GLY A 22 5.03 10.39 8.65
CA GLY A 22 4.56 9.62 9.79
C GLY A 22 4.32 8.15 9.43
N SER A 23 3.10 7.67 9.67
CA SER A 23 2.70 6.28 9.38
C SER A 23 2.20 6.07 7.95
N HIS A 24 2.17 7.09 7.08
CA HIS A 24 1.65 6.97 5.72
C HIS A 24 2.78 6.89 4.70
N VAL A 25 2.85 5.76 4.00
CA VAL A 25 3.83 5.52 2.94
C VAL A 25 3.17 5.79 1.58
N ARG A 26 3.72 6.72 0.81
CA ARG A 26 3.33 6.99 -0.58
C ARG A 26 4.12 6.05 -1.49
N MET A 27 3.41 5.26 -2.30
CA MET A 27 4.01 4.39 -3.30
C MET A 27 3.60 4.83 -4.71
N GLY A 28 4.45 4.55 -5.70
CA GLY A 28 4.19 4.85 -7.10
C GLY A 28 4.68 3.78 -8.07
N LYS A 29 4.03 3.72 -9.23
CA LYS A 29 4.41 2.89 -10.40
C LYS A 29 4.05 3.66 -11.67
N ALA A 30 5.07 4.15 -12.39
CA ALA A 30 4.89 5.12 -13.48
C ALA A 30 4.01 6.30 -13.01
N ASP A 31 2.85 6.51 -13.65
CA ASP A 31 1.89 7.54 -13.29
C ASP A 31 0.84 7.12 -12.26
N ALA A 32 0.90 5.90 -11.73
CA ALA A 32 0.01 5.46 -10.67
C ALA A 32 0.59 5.82 -9.29
N ARG A 33 -0.27 6.27 -8.37
CA ARG A 33 0.09 6.66 -7.00
C ARG A 33 -0.91 6.07 -6.01
N THR A 34 -0.43 5.61 -4.86
CA THR A 34 -1.27 5.13 -3.74
C THR A 34 -0.64 5.46 -2.39
N THR A 35 -1.43 5.34 -1.32
CA THR A 35 -0.96 5.49 0.07
C THR A 35 -1.29 4.27 0.88
N VAL A 36 -0.28 3.75 1.56
CA VAL A 36 -0.41 2.63 2.48
C VAL A 36 -0.24 3.14 3.92
N PRO A 37 -1.26 3.00 4.79
CA PRO A 37 -1.10 3.27 6.21
C PRO A 37 -0.35 2.11 6.89
N VAL A 38 0.68 2.45 7.67
CA VAL A 38 1.55 1.50 8.39
C VAL A 38 1.42 1.76 9.90
N HIS A 39 0.50 1.06 10.55
CA HIS A 39 0.22 1.22 11.99
C HIS A 39 0.76 0.02 12.79
N GLY A 40 2.06 -0.26 12.63
CA GLY A 40 2.71 -1.41 13.26
C GLY A 40 2.22 -2.74 12.71
N SER A 41 1.78 -3.64 13.60
CA SER A 41 1.20 -4.95 13.26
C SER A 41 -0.31 -4.92 13.05
N ARG A 42 -0.97 -3.76 13.20
CA ARG A 42 -2.42 -3.67 13.03
C ARG A 42 -2.83 -3.83 11.58
N ASP A 43 -3.89 -4.59 11.39
CA ASP A 43 -4.50 -4.80 10.09
C ASP A 43 -5.12 -3.52 9.52
N VAL A 44 -4.96 -3.36 8.21
CA VAL A 44 -5.60 -2.28 7.47
C VAL A 44 -7.09 -2.60 7.30
N LYS A 45 -7.96 -1.63 7.59
CA LYS A 45 -9.42 -1.79 7.46
C LYS A 45 -9.79 -2.23 6.04
N ILE A 46 -10.80 -3.10 5.93
CA ILE A 46 -11.18 -3.72 4.65
C ILE A 46 -11.49 -2.71 3.54
N GLY A 47 -12.16 -1.58 3.85
CA GLY A 47 -12.43 -0.53 2.87
C GLY A 47 -11.17 0.16 2.36
N THR A 48 -10.18 0.38 3.24
CA THR A 48 -8.88 0.93 2.85
C THR A 48 -8.10 -0.07 2.00
N LEU A 49 -8.10 -1.35 2.39
CA LEU A 49 -7.49 -2.42 1.60
C LEU A 49 -8.09 -2.49 0.19
N ALA A 50 -9.43 -2.50 0.09
CA ALA A 50 -10.14 -2.52 -1.19
C ALA A 50 -9.82 -1.29 -2.07
N ASN A 51 -9.71 -0.10 -1.47
CA ASN A 51 -9.32 1.10 -2.20
C ASN A 51 -7.88 1.00 -2.74
N ILE A 52 -6.93 0.50 -1.94
CA ILE A 52 -5.55 0.26 -2.40
C ILE A 52 -5.55 -0.76 -3.54
N GLN A 53 -6.33 -1.85 -3.45
CA GLN A 53 -6.44 -2.82 -4.55
C GLN A 53 -6.95 -2.16 -5.83
N ARG A 54 -8.00 -1.35 -5.74
CA ARG A 54 -8.57 -0.64 -6.90
C ARG A 54 -7.57 0.34 -7.52
N GLN A 55 -6.83 1.09 -6.71
CA GLN A 55 -5.83 2.05 -7.19
C GLN A 55 -4.61 1.38 -7.82
N THR A 56 -4.23 0.22 -7.30
CA THR A 56 -2.97 -0.44 -7.69
C THR A 56 -3.16 -1.55 -8.71
N GLY A 57 -4.37 -2.08 -8.85
CA GLY A 57 -4.67 -3.29 -9.61
C GLY A 57 -4.11 -4.57 -8.98
N VAL A 58 -3.49 -4.50 -7.79
CA VAL A 58 -2.85 -5.65 -7.14
C VAL A 58 -3.84 -6.31 -6.18
N LYS A 59 -3.98 -7.63 -6.25
CA LYS A 59 -4.81 -8.41 -5.32
C LYS A 59 -4.11 -8.56 -3.97
N LEU A 60 -4.59 -7.84 -2.95
CA LEU A 60 -4.02 -7.87 -1.60
C LEU A 60 -4.63 -8.99 -0.75
N LYS A 61 -5.88 -9.40 -1.01
CA LYS A 61 -6.50 -10.61 -0.46
C LYS A 61 -7.23 -11.39 -1.56
#